data_AF-A0AAP5FAY8-F1
#
_entry.id   AF-A0AAP5FAY8-F1
#
_cell.length_a   1.000
_cell.length_b   1.000
_cell.length_c   1.000
_cell.angle_alpha   90.00
_cell.angle_beta   90.00
_cell.angle_gamma   90.00
#
_symmetry.space_group_name_H-M   'P 1'
#
loop_
_entity.id
_entity.type
_entity.pdbx_description
1 polymer ?
#
loop_
_entity_poly.entity_id
_entity_poly.type
_entity_poly.pdbx_seq_one_letter_code
_entity_poly.pdbx_strand_id
1 'polypeptide(L)'
;MNLKPMLDGLARAPWRDVARIILIRAGYAVTRGYQATVEDVAKEKPDAKKIAALQSGMIEHLVAGEKYVQVIKLLPGERSKVEQWIKSKRTHANDLTAVYPGVAPESKITPLRHLEPTAAGFEQTDVGIAALFTAARSFVRTVPVPASDLKPSAAAGFEKIVGYKNVFVQTYEAIWLPPKLDVVVLCVDYPSEGATQGFPLPNAAFLTVTVRKLLGRSIQKANFWHAIDGLYQGPDGKLVDYGFSAGGQSVNHHRARRKTSVCLRKAVYDAAGAAAIAASGKSLELFKAAMQWQLKHADGVLVDPEVMIAGIARDLNKASPVVDHCVVRDCLTTGDLAFVLSKVLPHIKNWV
;
A
#
# COMPACT_ATOMS: atom_id res chain seq x y z
N MET A 1 6.73 24.80 -14.97
CA MET A 1 6.97 23.56 -14.19
C MET A 1 6.77 22.38 -15.14
N ASN A 2 7.65 21.37 -15.13
CA ASN A 2 7.50 20.19 -16.00
C ASN A 2 6.51 19.20 -15.35
N LEU A 3 5.36 18.96 -15.97
CA LEU A 3 4.34 18.03 -15.50
C LEU A 3 4.73 16.56 -15.66
N LYS A 4 5.67 16.27 -16.58
CA LYS A 4 5.99 14.89 -16.96
C LYS A 4 6.41 14.02 -15.76
N PRO A 5 7.33 14.43 -14.87
CA PRO A 5 7.70 13.60 -13.71
C PRO A 5 6.52 13.32 -12.78
N MET A 6 5.62 14.30 -12.61
CA MET A 6 4.42 14.13 -11.78
C MET A 6 3.47 13.11 -12.39
N LEU A 7 3.23 13.21 -13.71
CA LEU A 7 2.43 12.24 -14.42
C LEU A 7 3.10 10.87 -14.33
N ASP A 8 4.35 10.70 -14.73
CA ASP A 8 5.10 9.44 -14.60
C ASP A 8 4.99 8.82 -13.18
N GLY A 9 5.03 9.65 -12.13
CA GLY A 9 4.83 9.21 -10.75
C GLY A 9 3.40 8.76 -10.42
N LEU A 10 2.40 9.45 -10.97
CA LEU A 10 0.98 9.09 -10.81
C LEU A 10 0.64 7.73 -11.45
N ALA A 11 1.40 7.27 -12.43
CA ALA A 11 1.21 5.97 -13.08
C ALA A 11 1.31 4.78 -12.11
N ARG A 12 1.89 5.01 -10.93
CA ARG A 12 2.03 4.03 -9.85
C ARG A 12 0.72 3.78 -9.10
N ALA A 13 -0.21 4.72 -9.15
CA ALA A 13 -1.51 4.59 -8.51
C ALA A 13 -2.49 3.81 -9.41
N PRO A 14 -3.38 2.98 -8.85
CA PRO A 14 -4.43 2.31 -9.63
C PRO A 14 -5.22 3.30 -10.49
N TRP A 15 -5.28 3.07 -11.80
CA TRP A 15 -5.86 4.05 -12.73
C TRP A 15 -7.30 4.42 -12.39
N ARG A 16 -8.16 3.40 -12.28
CA ARG A 16 -9.61 3.59 -12.16
C ARG A 16 -10.01 4.16 -10.81
N ASP A 17 -9.38 3.66 -9.75
CA ASP A 17 -9.80 3.89 -8.38
C ASP A 17 -9.05 5.04 -7.71
N VAL A 18 -7.90 5.47 -8.26
CA VAL A 18 -7.08 6.53 -7.65
C VAL A 18 -6.61 7.58 -8.67
N ALA A 19 -5.72 7.24 -9.61
CA ALA A 19 -5.04 8.24 -10.45
C ALA A 19 -6.02 9.10 -11.25
N ARG A 20 -7.07 8.49 -11.81
CA ARG A 20 -8.12 9.21 -12.54
C ARG A 20 -8.84 10.21 -11.64
N ILE A 21 -9.11 9.86 -10.39
CA ILE A 21 -9.81 10.72 -9.43
C ILE A 21 -8.92 11.90 -9.06
N ILE A 22 -7.63 11.68 -8.82
CA ILE A 22 -6.65 12.75 -8.55
C ILE A 22 -6.63 13.76 -9.70
N LEU A 23 -6.58 13.30 -10.96
CA LEU A 23 -6.60 14.20 -12.13
C LEU A 23 -7.91 14.99 -12.25
N ILE A 24 -9.06 14.35 -12.05
CA ILE A 24 -10.37 15.03 -12.07
C ILE A 24 -10.43 16.09 -10.97
N ARG A 25 -10.01 15.77 -9.74
CA ARG A 25 -9.97 16.72 -8.61
C ARG A 25 -9.02 17.89 -8.88
N ALA A 26 -7.96 17.65 -9.62
CA ALA A 26 -7.05 18.70 -10.08
C ALA A 26 -7.58 19.52 -11.27
N GLY A 27 -8.76 19.20 -11.80
CA GLY A 27 -9.39 19.94 -12.90
C GLY A 27 -8.90 19.56 -14.29
N TYR A 28 -8.27 18.40 -14.46
CA TYR A 28 -7.89 17.88 -15.76
C TYR A 28 -9.02 17.05 -16.38
N ALA A 29 -9.17 17.16 -17.70
CA ALA A 29 -10.02 16.24 -18.44
C ALA A 29 -9.37 14.85 -18.46
N VAL A 30 -10.18 13.81 -18.34
CA VAL A 30 -9.70 12.42 -18.37
C VAL A 30 -10.35 11.65 -19.51
N THR A 31 -9.55 10.87 -20.23
CA THR A 31 -10.00 10.05 -21.36
C THR A 31 -9.99 8.57 -20.99
N ARG A 32 -10.20 7.69 -21.98
CA ARG A 32 -10.17 6.24 -21.76
C ARG A 32 -8.73 5.76 -21.64
N GLY A 33 -8.29 5.58 -20.41
CA GLY A 33 -6.99 4.99 -20.08
C GLY A 33 -5.97 6.03 -19.67
N TYR A 34 -4.97 5.56 -18.92
CA TYR A 34 -3.97 6.41 -18.31
C TYR A 34 -3.09 7.10 -19.36
N GLN A 35 -2.54 6.34 -20.32
CA GLN A 35 -1.60 6.86 -21.32
C GLN A 35 -2.19 7.98 -22.18
N ALA A 36 -3.39 7.76 -22.74
CA ALA A 36 -4.09 8.77 -23.53
C ALA A 36 -4.39 10.04 -22.70
N THR A 37 -4.79 9.88 -21.43
CA THR A 37 -5.04 11.02 -20.54
C THR A 37 -3.76 11.82 -20.30
N VAL A 38 -2.64 11.16 -20.02
CA VAL A 38 -1.34 11.83 -19.80
C VAL A 38 -0.87 12.58 -21.04
N GLU A 39 -1.03 11.99 -22.22
CA GLU A 39 -0.68 12.64 -23.48
C GLU A 39 -1.51 13.91 -23.74
N ASP A 40 -2.79 13.90 -23.39
CA ASP A 40 -3.65 15.07 -23.53
C ASP A 40 -3.34 16.14 -22.49
N VAL A 41 -3.15 15.75 -21.22
CA VAL A 41 -2.73 16.66 -20.15
C VAL A 41 -1.38 17.31 -20.47
N ALA A 42 -0.45 16.57 -21.09
CA ALA A 42 0.85 17.11 -21.50
C ALA A 42 0.76 18.17 -22.61
N LYS A 43 -0.34 18.21 -23.38
CA LYS A 43 -0.60 19.22 -24.41
C LYS A 43 -1.30 20.47 -23.84
N GLU A 44 -1.93 20.37 -22.67
CA GLU A 44 -2.57 21.52 -22.01
C GLU A 44 -1.52 22.57 -21.62
N LYS A 45 -1.91 23.85 -21.70
CA LYS A 45 -1.06 24.93 -21.16
C LYS A 45 -0.96 24.78 -19.64
N PRO A 46 0.25 24.90 -19.04
CA PRO A 46 0.42 24.77 -17.59
C PRO A 46 -0.48 25.75 -16.83
N ASP A 47 -1.32 25.22 -15.94
CA ASP A 47 -2.15 25.98 -15.01
C ASP A 47 -1.64 25.73 -13.58
N ALA A 48 -1.21 26.80 -12.90
CA ALA A 48 -0.60 26.70 -11.58
C ALA A 48 -1.56 26.13 -10.51
N LYS A 49 -2.87 26.43 -10.60
CA LYS A 49 -3.87 25.92 -9.66
C LYS A 49 -4.09 24.42 -9.88
N LYS A 50 -4.23 24.00 -11.13
CA LYS A 50 -4.36 22.56 -11.46
C LYS A 50 -3.12 21.77 -11.05
N ILE A 51 -1.93 22.33 -11.29
CA ILE A 51 -0.66 21.71 -10.88
C ILE A 51 -0.57 21.57 -9.36
N ALA A 52 -0.90 22.63 -8.60
CA ALA A 52 -0.89 22.57 -7.14
C ALA A 52 -1.91 21.56 -6.58
N ALA A 53 -3.11 21.49 -7.17
CA ALA A 53 -4.12 20.51 -6.78
C ALA A 53 -3.68 19.07 -7.08
N LEU A 54 -3.06 18.83 -8.25
CA LEU A 54 -2.46 17.55 -8.59
C LEU A 54 -1.34 17.18 -7.61
N GLN A 55 -0.48 18.14 -7.28
CA GLN A 55 0.60 17.95 -6.32
C GLN A 55 0.06 17.52 -4.96
N SER A 56 -0.96 18.22 -4.44
CA SER A 56 -1.61 17.88 -3.18
C SER A 56 -2.18 16.45 -3.18
N GLY A 57 -2.97 16.10 -4.21
CA GLY A 57 -3.55 14.76 -4.31
C GLY A 57 -2.49 13.65 -4.48
N MET A 58 -1.39 13.94 -5.18
CA MET A 58 -0.26 13.02 -5.26
C MET A 58 0.40 12.82 -3.90
N ILE A 59 0.68 13.89 -3.15
CA ILE A 59 1.31 13.81 -1.82
C ILE A 59 0.47 12.96 -0.87
N GLU A 60 -0.85 13.18 -0.84
CA GLU A 60 -1.79 12.36 -0.09
C GLU A 60 -1.65 10.87 -0.43
N HIS A 61 -1.65 10.53 -1.72
CA HIS A 61 -1.47 9.15 -2.16
C HIS A 61 -0.07 8.59 -1.87
N LEU A 62 0.98 9.41 -1.95
CA LEU A 62 2.34 9.02 -1.58
C LEU A 62 2.44 8.66 -0.09
N VAL A 63 1.55 9.16 0.77
CA VAL A 63 1.50 8.75 2.18
C VAL A 63 0.58 7.53 2.37
N ALA A 64 -0.60 7.55 1.75
CA ALA A 64 -1.71 6.70 2.14
C ALA A 64 -2.03 5.54 1.19
N GLY A 65 -1.57 5.60 -0.06
CA GLY A 65 -2.02 4.77 -1.18
C GLY A 65 -1.71 3.28 -1.09
N GLU A 66 -0.93 2.77 -2.05
CA GLU A 66 -0.55 1.36 -2.09
C GLU A 66 0.61 1.09 -1.12
N LYS A 67 0.27 0.76 0.14
CA LYS A 67 1.24 0.73 1.24
C LYS A 67 1.33 -0.61 1.95
N TYR A 68 2.55 -1.03 2.21
CA TYR A 68 2.91 -1.91 3.31
C TYR A 68 2.95 -1.07 4.59
N VAL A 69 2.10 -1.40 5.55
CA VAL A 69 1.86 -0.59 6.74
C VAL A 69 2.29 -1.34 8.00
N GLN A 70 3.15 -0.72 8.79
CA GLN A 70 3.46 -1.15 10.17
C GLN A 70 3.00 -0.06 11.14
N VAL A 71 2.51 -0.46 12.31
CA VAL A 71 2.03 0.48 13.34
C VAL A 71 2.84 0.31 14.59
N ILE A 72 3.43 1.40 15.09
CA ILE A 72 4.25 1.45 16.30
C ILE A 72 3.48 2.16 17.40
N LYS A 73 3.41 1.52 18.58
CA LYS A 73 2.79 2.12 19.77
C LYS A 73 3.65 3.24 20.35
N LEU A 74 3.02 4.39 20.60
CA LEU A 74 3.63 5.48 21.36
C LEU A 74 3.30 5.34 22.85
N LEU A 75 4.27 5.71 23.67
CA LEU A 75 4.10 5.90 25.11
C LEU A 75 3.62 7.33 25.40
N PRO A 76 3.02 7.58 26.57
CA PRO A 76 2.64 8.92 26.99
C PRO A 76 3.80 9.91 26.85
N GLY A 77 3.52 11.07 26.22
CA GLY A 77 4.49 12.14 26.00
C GLY A 77 5.42 11.96 24.78
N GLU A 78 5.40 10.83 24.07
CA GLU A 78 6.22 10.64 22.86
C GLU A 78 5.62 11.29 21.63
N ARG A 79 4.30 11.44 21.58
CA ARG A 79 3.59 11.99 20.42
C ARG A 79 4.12 13.37 20.02
N SER A 80 4.28 14.28 20.97
CA SER A 80 4.80 15.62 20.72
C SER A 80 6.25 15.60 20.23
N LYS A 81 7.08 14.69 20.76
CA LYS A 81 8.46 14.48 20.30
C LYS A 81 8.51 14.02 18.84
N VAL A 82 7.66 13.06 18.47
CA VAL A 82 7.54 12.60 17.09
C VAL A 82 7.06 13.72 16.18
N GLU A 83 6.05 14.46 16.59
CA GLU A 83 5.51 15.58 15.82
C GLU A 83 6.58 16.65 15.54
N GLN A 84 7.33 17.06 16.57
CA GLN A 84 8.41 18.03 16.43
C GLN A 84 9.51 17.50 15.51
N TRP A 85 9.87 16.22 15.63
CA TRP A 85 10.87 15.58 14.76
C TRP A 85 10.40 15.47 13.30
N ILE A 86 9.11 15.23 13.05
CA ILE A 86 8.55 15.25 11.69
C ILE A 86 8.70 16.66 11.12
N LYS A 87 8.25 17.70 11.84
CA LYS A 87 8.34 19.11 11.42
C LYS A 87 9.79 19.60 11.25
N SER A 88 10.76 18.93 11.89
CA SER A 88 12.18 19.25 11.74
C SER A 88 12.81 18.65 10.49
N LYS A 89 12.10 17.78 9.74
CA LYS A 89 12.65 17.21 8.50
C LYS A 89 12.81 18.24 7.42
N ARG A 90 13.88 18.07 6.65
CA ARG A 90 14.26 18.92 5.53
C ARG A 90 14.52 18.02 4.33
N THR A 91 14.20 18.54 3.15
CA THR A 91 14.53 17.87 1.90
C THR A 91 16.05 17.82 1.75
N HIS A 92 16.58 16.62 1.53
CA HIS A 92 17.98 16.42 1.20
C HIS A 92 18.07 16.30 -0.32
N ALA A 93 18.84 17.20 -0.94
CA ALA A 93 18.90 17.31 -2.39
C ALA A 93 19.61 16.11 -3.03
N ASN A 94 18.92 15.45 -3.96
CA ASN A 94 19.48 14.50 -4.93
C ASN A 94 18.55 14.42 -6.16
N ASP A 95 18.89 13.57 -7.13
CA ASP A 95 18.09 13.42 -8.35
C ASP A 95 16.64 12.92 -8.07
N LEU A 96 16.40 12.19 -6.97
CA LEU A 96 15.08 11.69 -6.61
C LEU A 96 14.20 12.77 -5.97
N THR A 97 14.75 13.58 -5.08
CA THR A 97 14.02 14.66 -4.40
C THR A 97 13.81 15.88 -5.30
N ALA A 98 14.62 16.07 -6.33
CA ALA A 98 14.49 17.16 -7.30
C ALA A 98 13.19 17.11 -8.12
N VAL A 99 12.57 15.93 -8.23
CA VAL A 99 11.33 15.72 -9.00
C VAL A 99 10.10 15.49 -8.12
N TYR A 100 10.25 15.57 -6.79
CA TYR A 100 9.15 15.35 -5.84
C TYR A 100 7.95 16.27 -6.12
N PRO A 101 6.70 15.77 -6.09
CA PRO A 101 6.25 14.40 -5.75
C PRO A 101 6.17 13.43 -6.95
N GLY A 102 6.79 13.76 -8.09
CA GLY A 102 6.88 12.92 -9.27
C GLY A 102 7.91 11.80 -9.18
N VAL A 103 8.31 11.23 -10.30
CA VAL A 103 9.34 10.18 -10.37
C VAL A 103 10.45 10.56 -11.34
N ALA A 104 11.68 10.24 -10.96
CA ALA A 104 12.87 10.49 -11.75
C ALA A 104 12.96 9.48 -12.90
N PRO A 105 13.57 9.83 -14.04
CA PRO A 105 13.81 8.86 -15.09
C PRO A 105 14.75 7.73 -14.60
N GLU A 106 14.63 6.54 -15.18
CA GLU A 106 15.41 5.35 -14.78
C GLU A 106 16.93 5.60 -14.76
N SER A 107 17.44 6.40 -15.70
CA SER A 107 18.86 6.81 -15.77
C SER A 107 19.36 7.54 -14.52
N LYS A 108 18.45 8.16 -13.76
CA LYS A 108 18.70 8.85 -12.49
C LYS A 108 18.41 7.98 -11.27
N ILE A 109 17.51 7.00 -11.40
CA ILE A 109 17.18 6.06 -10.32
C ILE A 109 18.30 5.02 -10.14
N THR A 110 18.72 4.38 -11.23
CA THR A 110 19.65 3.24 -11.19
C THR A 110 20.98 3.51 -10.48
N PRO A 111 21.63 4.68 -10.63
CA PRO A 111 22.84 5.02 -9.87
C PRO A 111 22.63 5.04 -8.35
N LEU A 112 21.41 5.31 -7.88
CA LEU A 112 21.07 5.49 -6.47
C LEU A 112 20.55 4.20 -5.80
N ARG A 113 20.50 3.08 -6.53
CA ARG A 113 19.90 1.79 -6.09
C ARG A 113 20.49 1.21 -4.78
N HIS A 114 21.69 1.62 -4.40
CA HIS A 114 22.38 1.16 -3.19
C HIS A 114 22.28 2.16 -2.03
N LEU A 115 21.64 3.31 -2.24
CA LEU A 115 21.47 4.30 -1.19
C LEU A 115 20.29 3.94 -0.27
N GLU A 116 20.45 4.32 0.99
CA GLU A 116 19.35 4.38 1.95
C GLU A 116 18.32 5.44 1.52
N PRO A 117 17.06 5.32 1.98
CA PRO A 117 16.03 6.31 1.71
C PRO A 117 16.47 7.72 2.12
N THR A 118 16.34 8.65 1.18
CA THR A 118 16.68 10.07 1.34
C THR A 118 15.46 10.85 1.80
N ALA A 119 15.59 11.74 2.78
CA ALA A 119 14.47 12.54 3.26
C ALA A 119 14.00 13.54 2.18
N ALA A 120 12.72 13.45 1.80
CA ALA A 120 12.04 14.36 0.89
C ALA A 120 11.45 15.59 1.62
N GLY A 121 11.37 15.55 2.94
CA GLY A 121 10.88 16.65 3.77
C GLY A 121 9.79 16.20 4.74
N PHE A 122 8.91 17.12 5.10
CA PHE A 122 7.68 16.82 5.82
C PHE A 122 6.50 17.46 5.09
N GLU A 123 5.33 16.86 5.26
CA GLU A 123 4.09 17.39 4.71
C GLU A 123 2.99 17.38 5.78
N GLN A 124 2.19 18.44 5.75
CA GLN A 124 0.90 18.48 6.45
C GLN A 124 -0.11 17.85 5.51
N THR A 125 -0.71 16.74 5.93
CA THR A 125 -1.73 16.03 5.14
C THR A 125 -3.12 16.45 5.61
N ASP A 126 -4.15 16.05 4.87
CA ASP A 126 -5.56 16.24 5.22
C ASP A 126 -5.83 15.72 6.64
N VAL A 127 -5.21 14.58 6.98
CA VAL A 127 -5.33 13.93 8.28
C VAL A 127 -3.94 13.61 8.82
N GLY A 128 -3.37 14.51 9.63
CA GLY A 128 -2.10 14.28 10.34
C GLY A 128 -0.88 14.90 9.67
N ILE A 129 0.31 14.41 10.00
CA ILE A 129 1.58 14.91 9.45
C ILE A 129 2.50 13.74 9.08
N ALA A 130 3.30 13.90 8.04
CA ALA A 130 4.20 12.86 7.57
C ALA A 130 5.62 13.39 7.37
N ALA A 131 6.61 12.62 7.84
CA ALA A 131 7.99 12.74 7.36
C ALA A 131 8.13 11.83 6.14
N LEU A 132 8.60 12.38 5.02
CA LEU A 132 8.67 11.68 3.74
C LEU A 132 10.09 11.32 3.36
N PHE A 133 10.23 10.16 2.75
CA PHE A 133 11.49 9.61 2.26
C PHE A 133 11.29 9.11 0.84
N THR A 134 12.37 9.10 0.05
CA THR A 134 12.37 8.50 -1.28
C THR A 134 13.61 7.64 -1.48
N ALA A 135 13.47 6.54 -2.21
CA ALA A 135 14.56 5.61 -2.46
C ALA A 135 14.50 5.04 -3.88
N ALA A 136 15.64 4.57 -4.37
CA ALA A 136 15.71 3.74 -5.56
C ALA A 136 15.66 2.26 -5.14
N ARG A 137 14.69 1.52 -5.66
CA ARG A 137 14.53 0.08 -5.40
C ARG A 137 14.36 -0.67 -6.69
N SER A 138 14.53 -1.98 -6.63
CA SER A 138 14.34 -2.82 -7.79
C SER A 138 13.64 -4.13 -7.44
N PHE A 139 12.97 -4.69 -8.44
CA PHE A 139 12.41 -6.03 -8.37
C PHE A 139 12.54 -6.70 -9.74
N VAL A 140 12.53 -8.03 -9.74
CA VAL A 140 12.61 -8.81 -10.96
C VAL A 140 11.20 -9.09 -11.47
N ARG A 141 10.94 -8.73 -12.73
CA ARG A 141 9.70 -9.05 -13.42
C ARG A 141 9.96 -10.09 -14.51
N THR A 142 9.13 -11.13 -14.54
CA THR A 142 9.09 -12.08 -15.64
C THR A 142 8.40 -11.45 -16.84
N VAL A 143 9.06 -11.43 -17.99
CA VAL A 143 8.53 -10.89 -19.25
C VAL A 143 8.51 -11.99 -20.31
N PRO A 144 7.43 -12.11 -21.12
CA PRO A 144 7.44 -13.03 -22.25
C PRO A 144 8.50 -12.59 -23.26
N VAL A 145 9.25 -13.54 -23.81
CA VAL A 145 10.17 -13.27 -24.92
C VAL A 145 9.47 -13.70 -26.21
N PRO A 146 9.17 -12.77 -27.13
CA PRO A 146 8.59 -13.11 -28.42
C PRO A 146 9.45 -14.12 -29.17
N ALA A 147 8.82 -15.11 -29.83
CA ALA A 147 9.54 -16.08 -30.64
C ALA A 147 10.31 -15.41 -31.81
N SER A 148 9.85 -14.24 -32.28
CA SER A 148 10.54 -13.42 -33.28
C SER A 148 11.93 -12.96 -32.87
N ASP A 149 12.17 -12.84 -31.56
CA ASP A 149 13.42 -12.34 -31.00
C ASP A 149 14.44 -13.46 -30.79
N LEU A 150 14.05 -14.70 -31.11
CA LEU A 150 14.85 -15.90 -30.94
C LEU A 150 15.36 -16.41 -32.29
N LYS A 151 16.51 -17.09 -32.27
CA LYS A 151 17.02 -17.80 -33.44
C LYS A 151 16.04 -18.91 -33.84
N PRO A 152 15.94 -19.27 -35.15
CA PRO A 152 15.14 -20.40 -35.59
C PRO A 152 15.42 -21.66 -34.75
N SER A 153 14.37 -22.37 -34.36
CA SER A 153 14.41 -23.57 -33.51
C SER A 153 14.89 -23.39 -32.06
N ALA A 154 15.28 -22.18 -31.62
CA ALA A 154 15.69 -21.96 -30.22
C ALA A 154 14.53 -22.13 -29.22
N ALA A 155 13.29 -22.05 -29.69
CA ALA A 155 12.08 -22.32 -28.92
C ALA A 155 11.55 -23.76 -29.05
N ALA A 156 12.22 -24.62 -29.84
CA ALA A 156 11.76 -25.98 -30.06
C ALA A 156 11.73 -26.77 -28.73
N GLY A 157 10.59 -27.37 -28.43
CA GLY A 157 10.39 -28.17 -27.21
C GLY A 157 10.04 -27.37 -25.95
N PHE A 158 9.97 -26.03 -26.02
CA PHE A 158 9.52 -25.19 -24.90
C PHE A 158 8.08 -24.70 -25.12
N GLU A 159 7.21 -24.87 -24.12
CA GLU A 159 5.84 -24.31 -24.13
C GLU A 159 5.85 -22.78 -24.01
N LYS A 160 6.79 -22.24 -23.22
CA LYS A 160 6.91 -20.81 -22.97
C LYS A 160 8.35 -20.41 -22.67
N ILE A 161 8.82 -19.34 -23.33
CA ILE A 161 10.11 -18.71 -23.02
C ILE A 161 9.85 -17.36 -22.35
N VAL A 162 10.56 -17.14 -21.25
CA VAL A 162 10.47 -15.91 -20.47
C VAL A 162 11.85 -15.36 -20.17
N GLY A 163 11.95 -14.04 -20.13
CA GLY A 163 13.10 -13.30 -19.64
C GLY A 163 12.82 -12.77 -18.24
N TYR A 164 13.89 -12.49 -17.51
CA TYR A 164 13.83 -11.83 -16.21
C TYR A 164 14.41 -10.43 -16.35
N LYS A 165 13.56 -9.41 -16.22
CA LYS A 165 13.99 -8.01 -16.29
C LYS A 165 14.07 -7.43 -14.88
N ASN A 166 15.22 -6.86 -14.54
CA ASN A 166 15.31 -6.03 -13.34
C ASN A 166 14.66 -4.69 -13.62
N VAL A 167 13.68 -4.30 -12.81
CA VAL A 167 12.94 -3.05 -12.94
C VAL A 167 13.36 -2.15 -11.79
N PHE A 168 13.94 -0.99 -12.11
CA PHE A 168 14.28 0.03 -11.12
C PHE A 168 13.13 1.02 -10.99
N VAL A 169 12.74 1.32 -9.75
CA VAL A 169 11.64 2.22 -9.42
C VAL A 169 12.06 3.19 -8.32
N GLN A 170 11.54 4.40 -8.39
CA GLN A 170 11.60 5.34 -7.27
C GLN A 170 10.40 5.06 -6.36
N THR A 171 10.68 4.87 -5.07
CA THR A 171 9.69 4.66 -4.02
C THR A 171 9.60 5.85 -3.08
N TYR A 172 8.52 5.92 -2.31
CA TYR A 172 8.10 6.98 -1.42
C TYR A 172 7.53 6.39 -0.13
N GLU A 173 8.21 6.69 0.96
CA GLU A 173 7.91 6.13 2.28
C GLU A 173 7.54 7.26 3.22
N ALA A 174 6.66 6.97 4.17
CA ALA A 174 6.22 7.94 5.16
C ALA A 174 6.35 7.37 6.58
N ILE A 175 6.82 8.21 7.48
CA ILE A 175 6.54 8.08 8.91
C ILE A 175 5.40 9.04 9.19
N TRP A 176 4.19 8.51 9.25
CA TRP A 176 2.97 9.27 9.40
C TRP A 176 2.48 9.24 10.84
N LEU A 177 2.13 10.42 11.35
CA LEU A 177 1.53 10.61 12.66
C LEU A 177 0.06 11.00 12.48
N PRO A 178 -0.88 10.04 12.50
CA PRO A 178 -2.31 10.35 12.45
C PRO A 178 -2.72 11.24 13.62
N PRO A 179 -3.74 12.10 13.46
CA PRO A 179 -4.27 12.88 14.56
C PRO A 179 -4.94 11.94 15.58
N LYS A 180 -4.81 12.26 16.87
CA LYS A 180 -5.55 11.64 17.99
C LYS A 180 -5.29 10.15 18.26
N LEU A 181 -4.45 9.47 17.50
CA LEU A 181 -4.02 8.10 17.80
C LEU A 181 -2.64 8.10 18.46
N ASP A 182 -2.46 7.31 19.51
CA ASP A 182 -1.16 7.13 20.17
C ASP A 182 -0.28 6.11 19.44
N VAL A 183 -0.16 6.29 18.12
CA VAL A 183 0.64 5.44 17.24
C VAL A 183 1.38 6.25 16.20
N VAL A 184 2.49 5.70 15.72
CA VAL A 184 3.16 6.10 14.48
C VAL A 184 2.94 5.01 13.45
N VAL A 185 2.69 5.43 12.21
CA VAL A 185 2.43 4.51 11.10
C VAL A 185 3.60 4.61 10.13
N LEU A 186 4.24 3.48 9.85
CA LEU A 186 5.23 3.37 8.80
C LEU A 186 4.51 2.95 7.52
N CYS A 187 4.48 3.83 6.53
CA CYS A 187 3.87 3.57 5.23
C CYS A 187 5.00 3.37 4.23
N VAL A 188 5.16 2.16 3.72
CA VAL A 188 6.18 1.82 2.72
C VAL A 188 5.49 1.48 1.42
N ASP A 189 5.96 2.04 0.31
CA ASP A 189 5.46 1.71 -1.01
C ASP A 189 5.45 0.21 -1.28
N TYR A 190 4.30 -0.28 -1.75
CA TYR A 190 4.16 -1.65 -2.18
C TYR A 190 3.40 -1.74 -3.50
N PRO A 191 4.13 -1.78 -4.64
CA PRO A 191 3.52 -1.86 -5.96
C PRO A 191 2.58 -3.06 -6.08
N SER A 192 1.42 -2.86 -6.70
CA SER A 192 0.41 -3.89 -6.90
C SER A 192 0.83 -4.99 -7.88
N GLU A 193 1.77 -4.68 -8.79
CA GLU A 193 2.25 -5.58 -9.84
C GLU A 193 3.75 -5.84 -9.77
N GLY A 194 4.13 -7.11 -9.96
CA GLY A 194 5.52 -7.54 -10.18
C GLY A 194 6.42 -7.57 -8.93
N ALA A 195 6.14 -6.76 -7.92
CA ALA A 195 6.88 -6.78 -6.65
C ALA A 195 6.60 -8.08 -5.87
N THR A 196 7.66 -8.66 -5.30
CA THR A 196 7.54 -9.80 -4.38
C THR A 196 7.17 -9.32 -2.98
N GLN A 197 6.72 -10.22 -2.10
CA GLN A 197 6.43 -9.91 -0.69
C GLN A 197 7.65 -9.33 0.06
N GLY A 198 8.87 -9.59 -0.44
CA GLY A 198 10.11 -9.06 0.15
C GLY A 198 10.45 -7.62 -0.25
N PHE A 199 9.80 -7.07 -1.27
CA PHE A 199 10.08 -5.73 -1.81
C PHE A 199 10.05 -4.59 -0.75
N PRO A 200 9.04 -4.48 0.13
CA PRO A 200 8.96 -3.38 1.09
C PRO A 200 9.92 -3.53 2.28
N LEU A 201 10.48 -4.73 2.52
CA LEU A 201 11.20 -5.04 3.77
C LEU A 201 12.42 -4.15 4.05
N PRO A 202 13.30 -3.83 3.07
CA PRO A 202 14.45 -2.96 3.33
C PRO A 202 14.04 -1.56 3.80
N ASN A 203 13.00 -0.97 3.17
CA ASN A 203 12.52 0.36 3.53
C ASN A 203 11.78 0.34 4.86
N ALA A 204 10.99 -0.70 5.13
CA ALA A 204 10.36 -0.91 6.43
C ALA A 204 11.40 -1.01 7.55
N ALA A 205 12.50 -1.74 7.33
CA ALA A 205 13.60 -1.85 8.28
C ALA A 205 14.29 -0.50 8.52
N PHE A 206 14.55 0.28 7.47
CA PHE A 206 15.11 1.63 7.59
C PHE A 206 14.21 2.55 8.43
N LEU A 207 12.90 2.59 8.15
CA LEU A 207 11.96 3.43 8.90
C LEU A 207 11.83 2.96 10.36
N THR A 208 11.79 1.65 10.59
CA THR A 208 11.77 1.03 11.91
C THR A 208 12.99 1.46 12.75
N VAL A 209 14.20 1.38 12.18
CA VAL A 209 15.43 1.82 12.84
C VAL A 209 15.40 3.33 13.09
N THR A 210 14.86 4.11 12.14
CA THR A 210 14.73 5.57 12.26
C THR A 210 13.83 5.96 13.43
N VAL A 211 12.65 5.34 13.56
CA VAL A 211 11.74 5.59 14.68
C VAL A 211 12.33 5.08 16.00
N ARG A 212 12.98 3.92 16.01
CA ARG A 212 13.66 3.41 17.20
C ARG A 212 14.73 4.37 17.72
N LYS A 213 15.56 4.92 16.83
CA LYS A 213 16.58 5.93 17.17
C LYS A 213 15.95 7.22 17.70
N LEU A 214 14.88 7.69 17.07
CA LEU A 214 14.12 8.86 17.53
C LEU A 214 13.58 8.68 18.95
N LEU A 215 12.97 7.53 19.24
CA LEU A 215 12.34 7.28 20.53
C LEU A 215 13.36 6.92 21.63
N GLY A 216 14.58 6.51 21.27
CA GLY A 216 15.63 6.17 22.22
C GLY A 216 15.34 4.91 23.05
N ARG A 217 14.45 4.03 22.56
CA ARG A 217 14.02 2.79 23.24
C ARG A 217 13.67 1.69 22.24
N SER A 218 13.50 0.47 22.75
CA SER A 218 12.81 -0.58 22.00
C SER A 218 11.38 -0.17 21.65
N ILE A 219 10.97 -0.44 20.42
CA ILE A 219 9.64 -0.13 19.90
C ILE A 219 8.75 -1.37 19.95
N GLN A 220 7.45 -1.15 20.07
CA GLN A 220 6.44 -2.21 20.02
C GLN A 220 5.59 -2.00 18.77
N LYS A 221 5.52 -3.00 17.89
CA LYS A 221 4.71 -3.01 16.67
C LYS A 221 3.38 -3.73 16.91
N ALA A 222 2.33 -3.30 16.22
CA ALA A 222 1.05 -4.00 16.27
C ALA A 222 1.21 -5.43 15.70
N ASN A 223 0.69 -6.42 16.42
CA ASN A 223 0.51 -7.76 15.88
C ASN A 223 -0.92 -7.90 15.31
N PHE A 224 -1.01 -7.86 13.98
CA PHE A 224 -2.25 -7.93 13.21
C PHE A 224 -2.87 -9.33 13.16
N TRP A 225 -2.21 -10.37 13.65
CA TRP A 225 -2.74 -11.74 13.58
C TRP A 225 -4.17 -11.84 14.14
N HIS A 226 -4.41 -11.33 15.34
CA HIS A 226 -5.74 -11.39 15.95
C HIS A 226 -6.78 -10.47 15.30
N ALA A 227 -6.34 -9.50 14.48
CA ALA A 227 -7.25 -8.66 13.72
C ALA A 227 -7.89 -9.39 12.53
N ILE A 228 -7.34 -10.54 12.09
CA ILE A 228 -7.91 -11.36 11.02
C ILE A 228 -9.32 -11.82 11.39
N ASP A 229 -9.47 -12.46 12.56
CA ASP A 229 -10.77 -12.92 13.05
C ASP A 229 -11.71 -11.74 13.32
N GLY A 230 -11.19 -10.66 13.93
CA GLY A 230 -11.97 -9.45 14.21
C GLY A 230 -12.58 -8.83 12.97
N LEU A 231 -11.79 -8.73 11.89
CA LEU A 231 -12.26 -8.22 10.60
C LEU A 231 -13.27 -9.17 9.93
N TYR A 232 -13.04 -10.49 10.00
CA TYR A 232 -13.96 -11.47 9.45
C TYR A 232 -15.33 -11.44 10.15
N GLN A 233 -15.35 -11.29 11.47
CA GLN A 233 -16.59 -11.26 12.26
C GLN A 233 -17.25 -9.88 12.29
N GLY A 234 -16.51 -8.80 12.00
CA GLY A 234 -17.01 -7.42 12.08
C GLY A 234 -18.16 -7.13 11.10
N PRO A 235 -19.26 -6.48 11.50
CA PRO A 235 -20.45 -6.33 10.66
C PRO A 235 -20.23 -5.47 9.41
N ASP A 236 -19.25 -4.58 9.46
CA ASP A 236 -18.97 -3.60 8.41
C ASP A 236 -18.04 -4.16 7.32
N GLY A 237 -18.16 -3.59 6.13
CA GLY A 237 -17.27 -3.85 5.00
C GLY A 237 -17.54 -5.17 4.26
N LYS A 238 -16.87 -5.31 3.13
CA LYS A 238 -16.93 -6.46 2.23
C LYS A 238 -15.66 -7.30 2.34
N LEU A 239 -15.80 -8.57 2.71
CA LEU A 239 -14.72 -9.55 2.67
C LEU A 239 -14.46 -9.95 1.21
N VAL A 240 -13.26 -9.65 0.71
CA VAL A 240 -12.90 -9.80 -0.72
C VAL A 240 -11.80 -10.83 -0.96
N ASP A 241 -11.05 -11.22 0.07
CA ASP A 241 -10.04 -12.28 0.03
C ASP A 241 -9.86 -12.83 1.44
N TYR A 242 -9.82 -14.14 1.63
CA TYR A 242 -9.48 -14.73 2.92
C TYR A 242 -8.85 -16.11 2.74
N GLY A 243 -8.09 -16.53 3.74
CA GLY A 243 -7.47 -17.85 3.82
C GLY A 243 -7.81 -18.50 5.15
N PHE A 244 -8.20 -19.78 5.09
CA PHE A 244 -8.61 -20.53 6.27
C PHE A 244 -8.17 -22.00 6.19
N SER A 245 -8.05 -22.63 7.36
CA SER A 245 -8.02 -24.09 7.47
C SER A 245 -9.33 -24.62 8.04
N ALA A 246 -9.76 -25.78 7.53
CA ALA A 246 -10.91 -26.52 8.05
C ALA A 246 -10.39 -27.69 8.90
N GLY A 247 -10.04 -27.41 10.16
CA GLY A 247 -9.55 -28.41 11.12
C GLY A 247 -8.24 -29.09 10.69
N GLY A 248 -7.29 -28.33 10.14
CA GLY A 248 -5.98 -28.81 9.72
C GLY A 248 -5.93 -29.73 8.50
N GLN A 249 -7.07 -30.14 7.93
CA GLN A 249 -7.13 -31.10 6.83
C GLN A 249 -6.95 -30.47 5.45
N SER A 250 -7.29 -29.20 5.31
CA SER A 250 -7.13 -28.45 4.06
C SER A 250 -6.80 -26.99 4.35
N VAL A 251 -6.05 -26.38 3.43
CA VAL A 251 -5.76 -24.94 3.40
C VAL A 251 -6.46 -24.37 2.17
N ASN A 252 -7.44 -23.52 2.40
CA ASN A 252 -8.28 -22.96 1.35
C ASN A 252 -8.07 -21.45 1.23
N HIS A 253 -8.25 -20.95 0.02
CA HIS A 253 -8.09 -19.53 -0.32
C HIS A 253 -9.21 -19.10 -1.25
N HIS A 254 -10.04 -18.17 -0.80
CA HIS A 254 -11.11 -17.63 -1.62
C HIS A 254 -10.89 -16.14 -1.88
N ARG A 255 -11.21 -15.70 -3.10
CA ARG A 255 -11.02 -14.32 -3.54
C ARG A 255 -12.17 -13.89 -4.46
N ALA A 256 -12.78 -12.76 -4.13
CA ALA A 256 -13.83 -12.13 -4.93
C ALA A 256 -13.71 -10.59 -4.86
N ARG A 257 -12.85 -10.03 -5.72
CA ARG A 257 -12.54 -8.59 -5.78
C ARG A 257 -13.32 -7.82 -6.85
N ARG A 258 -14.21 -8.48 -7.60
CA ARG A 258 -15.03 -7.75 -8.58
C ARG A 258 -16.00 -6.83 -7.83
N LYS A 259 -16.24 -5.62 -8.36
CA LYS A 259 -17.17 -4.66 -7.75
C LYS A 259 -18.56 -5.27 -7.55
N THR A 260 -19.02 -6.08 -8.51
CA THR A 260 -20.31 -6.80 -8.47
C THR A 260 -20.34 -8.04 -7.57
N SER A 261 -19.20 -8.51 -7.07
CA SER A 261 -19.18 -9.67 -6.18
C SER A 261 -19.89 -9.32 -4.87
N VAL A 262 -20.61 -10.29 -4.31
CA VAL A 262 -21.07 -10.21 -2.92
C VAL A 262 -19.89 -10.35 -1.96
N CYS A 263 -20.06 -9.89 -0.72
CA CYS A 263 -19.12 -10.20 0.36
C CYS A 263 -18.98 -11.72 0.48
N LEU A 264 -17.74 -12.24 0.57
CA LEU A 264 -17.48 -13.68 0.66
C LEU A 264 -18.24 -14.32 1.83
N ARG A 265 -18.37 -13.63 2.97
CA ARG A 265 -19.20 -14.08 4.11
C ARG A 265 -20.67 -14.37 3.78
N LYS A 266 -21.20 -13.74 2.72
CA LYS A 266 -22.58 -13.86 2.25
C LYS A 266 -22.69 -14.70 0.97
N ALA A 267 -21.57 -15.12 0.39
CA ALA A 267 -21.60 -16.02 -0.76
C ALA A 267 -22.13 -17.38 -0.31
N VAL A 268 -23.03 -17.97 -1.09
CA VAL A 268 -23.76 -19.20 -0.70
C VAL A 268 -22.81 -20.32 -0.29
N TYR A 269 -21.74 -20.53 -1.07
CA TYR A 269 -20.73 -21.55 -0.79
C TYR A 269 -20.02 -21.32 0.55
N ASP A 270 -19.52 -20.10 0.78
CA ASP A 270 -18.76 -19.74 1.97
C ASP A 270 -19.62 -19.73 3.23
N ALA A 271 -20.85 -19.19 3.13
CA ALA A 271 -21.81 -19.15 4.22
C ALA A 271 -22.24 -20.55 4.65
N ALA A 272 -22.53 -21.44 3.68
CA ALA A 272 -22.88 -22.83 3.96
C ALA A 272 -21.70 -23.60 4.58
N GLY A 273 -20.49 -23.41 4.06
CA GLY A 273 -19.28 -24.03 4.61
C GLY A 273 -18.97 -23.59 6.04
N ALA A 274 -19.07 -22.28 6.32
CA ALA A 274 -18.90 -21.73 7.66
C ALA A 274 -19.95 -22.28 8.64
N ALA A 275 -21.22 -22.35 8.22
CA ALA A 275 -22.31 -22.90 9.03
C ALA A 275 -22.11 -24.40 9.33
N ALA A 276 -21.66 -25.18 8.35
CA ALA A 276 -21.39 -26.61 8.54
C ALA A 276 -20.24 -26.85 9.54
N ILE A 277 -19.17 -26.04 9.47
CA ILE A 277 -18.06 -26.11 10.43
C ILE A 277 -18.55 -25.73 11.83
N ALA A 278 -19.35 -24.67 11.96
CA ALA A 278 -19.94 -24.26 13.23
C ALA A 278 -20.86 -25.35 13.81
N ALA A 279 -21.68 -26.00 12.99
CA ALA A 279 -22.56 -27.11 13.40
C ALA A 279 -21.77 -28.33 13.92
N SER A 280 -20.50 -28.49 13.50
CA SER A 280 -19.60 -29.53 14.03
C SER A 280 -18.89 -29.14 15.35
N GLY A 281 -19.24 -28.00 15.95
CA GLY A 281 -18.60 -27.49 17.17
C GLY A 281 -17.19 -26.91 16.95
N LYS A 282 -16.80 -26.68 15.69
CA LYS A 282 -15.51 -26.10 15.31
C LYS A 282 -15.67 -24.67 14.79
N SER A 283 -14.56 -23.96 14.65
CA SER A 283 -14.52 -22.64 14.02
C SER A 283 -13.58 -22.65 12.81
N LEU A 284 -13.76 -21.69 11.91
CA LEU A 284 -12.84 -21.46 10.81
C LEU A 284 -11.50 -20.94 11.35
N GLU A 285 -10.42 -21.65 11.07
CA GLU A 285 -9.07 -21.24 11.47
C GLU A 285 -8.51 -20.27 10.42
N LEU A 286 -8.82 -18.98 10.60
CA LEU A 286 -8.43 -17.94 9.65
C LEU A 286 -6.95 -17.56 9.84
N PHE A 287 -6.25 -17.42 8.73
CA PHE A 287 -4.86 -16.94 8.72
C PHE A 287 -4.65 -15.78 7.75
N LYS A 288 -5.67 -15.37 7.00
CA LYS A 288 -5.62 -14.23 6.09
C LYS A 288 -7.00 -13.62 5.94
N ALA A 289 -7.09 -12.30 5.91
CA ALA A 289 -8.31 -11.58 5.56
C ALA A 289 -7.98 -10.30 4.79
N ALA A 290 -8.80 -9.96 3.80
CA ALA A 290 -8.84 -8.67 3.15
C ALA A 290 -10.25 -8.11 3.15
N MET A 291 -10.38 -6.90 3.69
CA MET A 291 -11.63 -6.18 3.85
C MET A 291 -11.60 -4.88 3.07
N GLN A 292 -12.67 -4.63 2.33
CA GLN A 292 -12.90 -3.41 1.55
C GLN A 292 -14.09 -2.64 2.12
N TRP A 293 -13.99 -1.31 2.16
CA TRP A 293 -15.09 -0.44 2.56
C TRP A 293 -15.36 0.58 1.47
N GLN A 294 -16.63 0.92 1.27
CA GLN A 294 -16.99 2.04 0.40
C GLN A 294 -17.07 3.30 1.24
N LEU A 295 -16.27 4.31 0.89
CA LEU A 295 -16.26 5.62 1.53
C LEU A 295 -16.73 6.67 0.54
N LYS A 296 -17.59 7.58 1.03
CA LYS A 296 -18.01 8.76 0.30
C LYS A 296 -17.29 9.98 0.84
N HIS A 297 -16.49 10.61 0.00
CA HIS A 297 -15.81 11.87 0.31
C HIS A 297 -16.81 13.03 0.27
N ALA A 298 -16.45 14.17 0.87
CA ALA A 298 -17.32 15.36 0.95
C ALA A 298 -17.72 15.91 -0.43
N ASP A 299 -16.86 15.73 -1.44
CA ASP A 299 -17.10 16.09 -2.84
C ASP A 299 -17.99 15.07 -3.59
N GLY A 300 -18.49 14.04 -2.90
CA GLY A 300 -19.35 13.00 -3.46
C GLY A 300 -18.62 11.85 -4.15
N VAL A 301 -17.28 11.90 -4.25
CA VAL A 301 -16.48 10.81 -4.80
C VAL A 301 -16.60 9.57 -3.92
N LEU A 302 -16.81 8.41 -4.55
CA LEU A 302 -16.78 7.10 -3.89
C LEU A 302 -15.41 6.46 -4.12
N VAL A 303 -14.79 6.02 -3.03
CA VAL A 303 -13.55 5.22 -3.03
C VAL A 303 -13.78 3.92 -2.28
N ASP A 304 -12.99 2.91 -2.62
CA ASP A 304 -13.16 1.55 -2.08
C ASP A 304 -11.86 1.06 -1.37
N PRO A 305 -11.33 1.78 -0.34
CA PRO A 305 -10.08 1.40 0.31
C PRO A 305 -10.14 -0.01 0.90
N GLU A 306 -9.02 -0.70 0.82
CA GLU A 306 -8.87 -2.08 1.26
C GLU A 306 -7.71 -2.23 2.25
N VAL A 307 -7.89 -3.09 3.25
CA VAL A 307 -6.79 -3.66 4.03
C VAL A 307 -6.70 -5.15 3.81
N MET A 308 -5.48 -5.68 3.74
CA MET A 308 -5.17 -7.09 3.72
C MET A 308 -4.17 -7.42 4.83
N ILE A 309 -4.53 -8.35 5.70
CA ILE A 309 -3.61 -8.97 6.65
C ILE A 309 -3.23 -10.33 6.08
N ALA A 310 -1.97 -10.46 5.66
CA ALA A 310 -1.47 -11.62 4.94
C ALA A 310 -0.69 -12.58 5.86
N GLY A 311 -1.38 -13.18 6.82
CA GLY A 311 -0.80 -14.29 7.57
C GLY A 311 -0.65 -15.55 6.71
N ILE A 312 -0.02 -16.58 7.29
CA ILE A 312 0.26 -17.85 6.62
C ILE A 312 -0.33 -19.01 7.41
N ALA A 313 -0.85 -20.03 6.72
CA ALA A 313 -1.48 -21.19 7.35
C ALA A 313 -0.55 -21.92 8.34
N ARG A 314 0.77 -21.92 8.06
CA ARG A 314 1.79 -22.51 8.95
C ARG A 314 1.78 -21.91 10.36
N ASP A 315 1.29 -20.68 10.50
CA ASP A 315 1.30 -19.95 11.77
C ASP A 315 0.10 -20.27 12.65
N LEU A 316 -0.93 -20.96 12.13
CA LEU A 316 -2.09 -21.41 12.91
C LEU A 316 -1.72 -22.25 14.13
N ASN A 317 -0.66 -23.05 14.03
CA ASN A 317 -0.21 -23.95 15.10
C ASN A 317 0.90 -23.34 15.99
N LYS A 318 1.28 -22.07 15.76
CA LYS A 318 2.29 -21.41 16.61
C LYS A 318 1.62 -20.94 17.90
N ALA A 319 2.35 -21.04 19.02
CA ALA A 319 1.89 -20.49 20.30
C ALA A 319 1.76 -18.96 20.29
N SER A 320 2.54 -18.27 19.45
CA SER A 320 2.53 -16.81 19.31
C SER A 320 2.75 -16.43 17.85
N PRO A 321 1.71 -16.54 17.00
CA PRO A 321 1.79 -16.12 15.60
C PRO A 321 1.93 -14.61 15.51
N VAL A 322 2.73 -14.14 14.55
CA VAL A 322 3.06 -12.72 14.38
C VAL A 322 2.84 -12.32 12.94
N VAL A 323 1.99 -11.32 12.74
CA VAL A 323 1.90 -10.56 11.49
C VAL A 323 2.06 -9.10 11.88
N ASP A 324 3.22 -8.52 11.60
CA ASP A 324 3.61 -7.19 12.08
C ASP A 324 3.23 -6.05 11.13
N HIS A 325 2.53 -6.39 10.04
CA HIS A 325 2.13 -5.45 9.00
C HIS A 325 0.77 -5.81 8.40
N CYS A 326 0.16 -4.84 7.75
CA CYS A 326 -0.91 -5.05 6.79
C CYS A 326 -0.57 -4.37 5.47
N VAL A 327 -1.30 -4.73 4.41
CA VAL A 327 -1.21 -4.06 3.11
C VAL A 327 -2.49 -3.26 2.94
N VAL A 328 -2.34 -1.97 2.69
CA VAL A 328 -3.45 -1.05 2.40
C VAL A 328 -3.41 -0.70 0.92
N ARG A 329 -4.59 -0.63 0.28
CA ARG A 329 -4.77 -0.31 -1.13
C ARG A 329 -5.93 0.62 -1.35
N ASP A 330 -5.94 1.25 -2.53
CA ASP A 330 -7.02 2.09 -3.06
C ASP A 330 -7.39 3.25 -2.11
N CYS A 331 -6.46 3.65 -1.24
CA CYS A 331 -6.58 4.86 -0.45
C CYS A 331 -6.21 6.07 -1.31
N LEU A 332 -7.14 7.01 -1.40
CA LEU A 332 -6.96 8.25 -2.13
C LEU A 332 -6.28 9.32 -1.26
N THR A 333 -6.57 9.30 0.04
CA THR A 333 -6.11 10.29 1.03
C THR A 333 -5.66 9.63 2.33
N THR A 334 -4.91 10.37 3.15
CA THR A 334 -4.61 10.01 4.54
C THR A 334 -5.86 9.85 5.40
N GLY A 335 -6.98 10.49 5.03
CA GLY A 335 -8.29 10.24 5.63
C GLY A 335 -8.80 8.81 5.40
N ASP A 336 -8.59 8.25 4.21
CA ASP A 336 -8.97 6.86 3.91
C ASP A 336 -8.12 5.88 4.71
N LEU A 337 -6.80 6.12 4.79
CA LEU A 337 -5.91 5.30 5.61
C LEU A 337 -6.27 5.41 7.11
N ALA A 338 -6.59 6.61 7.61
CA ALA A 338 -7.04 6.80 8.99
C ALA A 338 -8.34 6.01 9.26
N PHE A 339 -9.29 6.04 8.32
CA PHE A 339 -10.50 5.24 8.40
C PHE A 339 -10.18 3.74 8.45
N VAL A 340 -9.33 3.24 7.55
CA VAL A 340 -8.91 1.83 7.55
C VAL A 340 -8.29 1.44 8.89
N LEU A 341 -7.35 2.24 9.40
CA LEU A 341 -6.74 1.98 10.72
C LEU A 341 -7.77 2.01 11.85
N SER A 342 -8.76 2.91 11.81
CA SER A 342 -9.85 2.94 12.80
C SER A 342 -10.67 1.65 12.84
N LYS A 343 -10.73 0.91 11.72
CA LYS A 343 -11.42 -0.39 11.63
C LYS A 343 -10.53 -1.55 12.10
N VAL A 344 -9.21 -1.44 11.92
CA VAL A 344 -8.27 -2.54 12.21
C VAL A 344 -7.73 -2.48 13.64
N LEU A 345 -7.33 -1.31 14.12
CA LEU A 345 -6.65 -1.13 15.40
C LEU A 345 -7.45 -1.63 16.62
N PRO A 346 -8.79 -1.49 16.69
CA PRO A 346 -9.58 -2.04 17.80
C PRO A 346 -9.46 -3.56 17.96
N HIS A 347 -9.03 -4.27 16.91
CA HIS A 347 -8.86 -5.73 16.94
C HIS A 347 -7.42 -6.18 17.31
N ILE A 348 -6.50 -5.23 17.53
CA ILE A 348 -5.13 -5.54 17.94
C ILE A 348 -5.12 -5.89 19.44
N LYS A 349 -4.81 -7.15 19.74
CA LYS A 349 -4.74 -7.66 21.12
C LYS A 349 -3.33 -7.63 21.71
N ASN A 350 -2.31 -7.67 20.85
CA ASN A 350 -0.90 -7.83 21.24
C ASN A 350 0.00 -6.87 20.46
N TRP A 351 1.11 -6.51 21.09
CA TRP A 351 2.17 -5.66 20.51
C TRP A 351 3.52 -6.38 20.67
N VAL A 352 4.33 -6.41 19.61
CA VAL A 352 5.54 -7.24 19.48
C VAL A 352 6.81 -6.45 19.21
#